data_AF-A0A5M3ME82-F1
#
_entry.id   AF-A0A5M3ME82-F1
#
_cell.length_a   1.000
_cell.length_b   1.000
_cell.length_c   1.000
_cell.angle_alpha   90.00
_cell.angle_beta   90.00
_cell.angle_gamma   90.00
#
_symmetry.space_group_name_H-M   'P 1'
#
loop_
_entity.id
_entity.type
_entity.pdbx_description
1 polymer ?
#
loop_
_entity_poly.entity_id
_entity_poly.type
_entity_poly.pdbx_seq_one_letter_code
_entity_poly.pdbx_strand_id
1 'polypeptide(L)'
;MSADATHLMFMCRCLVLASTTVLIWDGALMFRREMRAICSIDNLVLRTAFACNRIGTIVMLIPWLRGIFPTSDLDNESCLQGSLAAGILYVVADACGNLSAVARVFLMWNKNPRTLRYLIGGALVALSCNVALMIANNNTAPGQITWVSTPGIHACAITNWKNLFITGVFIVELIFDLYAAFLVFVNVMDIPRTDDSQISGLLHKQGLSLLAVKLVLRSFNIALSVIPGSLWTLAIIVVEPIIAVVNSRLIVRACEFCEGAEIGFTRPDIEIELASFSDSPQSDYFPTLGFA
;
A
#
# COMPACT_ATOMS: atom_id res chain seq x y z
N MET A 1 1.80 37.72 -6.87
CA MET A 1 1.56 36.51 -6.03
C MET A 1 1.59 36.94 -4.58
N SER A 2 0.67 36.48 -3.72
CA SER A 2 0.67 36.86 -2.30
C SER A 2 1.82 36.18 -1.54
N ALA A 3 2.27 36.74 -0.42
CA ALA A 3 3.28 36.13 0.45
C ALA A 3 2.88 34.69 0.85
N ASP A 4 1.59 34.45 1.08
CA ASP A 4 1.03 33.15 1.46
C ASP A 4 1.30 32.04 0.43
N ALA A 5 1.24 32.37 -0.88
CA ALA A 5 1.50 31.39 -1.93
C ALA A 5 2.97 30.93 -1.95
N THR A 6 3.90 31.83 -1.61
CA THR A 6 5.33 31.51 -1.49
C THR A 6 5.57 30.56 -0.32
N HIS A 7 4.97 30.85 0.83
CA HIS A 7 5.04 29.98 2.00
C HIS A 7 4.43 28.60 1.74
N LEU A 8 3.27 28.54 1.06
CA LEU A 8 2.63 27.28 0.71
C LEU A 8 3.51 26.42 -0.21
N MET A 9 4.11 27.02 -1.24
CA MET A 9 5.02 26.28 -2.14
C MET A 9 6.28 25.79 -1.44
N PHE A 10 6.85 26.59 -0.53
CA PHE A 10 7.98 26.16 0.29
C PHE A 10 7.59 24.97 1.18
N MET A 11 6.43 25.04 1.84
CA MET A 11 5.92 23.93 2.65
C MET A 11 5.68 22.67 1.81
N CYS A 12 5.10 22.80 0.61
CA CYS A 12 4.95 21.69 -0.32
C CYS A 12 6.31 21.06 -0.65
N ARG A 13 7.32 21.86 -1.01
CA ARG A 13 8.70 21.39 -1.26
C ARG A 13 9.24 20.56 -0.11
N CYS A 14 9.15 21.06 1.12
CA CYS A 14 9.61 20.34 2.31
C CYS A 14 8.85 19.03 2.52
N LEU A 15 7.52 19.05 2.37
CA LEU A 15 6.68 17.86 2.55
C LEU A 15 6.94 16.79 1.48
N VAL A 16 7.13 17.19 0.21
CA VAL A 16 7.50 16.26 -0.88
C VAL A 16 8.84 15.60 -0.61
N LEU A 17 9.84 16.37 -0.18
CA LEU A 17 11.16 15.81 0.15
C LEU A 17 11.07 14.88 1.36
N ALA A 18 10.30 15.25 2.39
CA ALA A 18 10.10 14.40 3.56
C ALA A 18 9.39 13.10 3.20
N SER A 19 8.29 13.14 2.43
CA SER A 19 7.55 11.93 2.03
C SER A 19 8.40 11.02 1.14
N THR A 20 9.14 11.59 0.19
CA THR A 20 10.06 10.85 -0.68
C THR A 20 11.19 10.21 0.13
N THR A 21 11.75 10.94 1.10
CA THR A 21 12.81 10.41 1.98
C THR A 21 12.29 9.24 2.81
N VAL A 22 11.10 9.37 3.40
CA VAL A 22 10.47 8.29 4.17
C VAL A 22 10.21 7.07 3.29
N LEU A 23 9.71 7.27 2.07
CA LEU A 23 9.43 6.19 1.11
C LEU A 23 10.71 5.44 0.71
N ILE A 24 11.78 6.17 0.36
CA ILE A 24 13.07 5.59 -0.01
C ILE A 24 13.71 4.87 1.18
N TRP A 25 13.69 5.51 2.35
CA TRP A 25 14.26 4.96 3.58
C TRP A 25 13.56 3.66 4.00
N ASP A 26 12.22 3.66 4.03
CA ASP A 26 11.43 2.45 4.30
C ASP A 26 11.69 1.37 3.24
N GLY A 27 11.75 1.76 1.96
CA GLY A 27 12.15 0.89 0.85
C GLY A 27 13.47 0.19 1.09
N ALA A 28 14.52 0.93 1.43
CA ALA A 28 15.84 0.40 1.69
C ALA A 28 15.86 -0.57 2.89
N LEU A 29 15.19 -0.22 3.98
CA LEU A 29 15.13 -1.07 5.18
C LEU A 29 14.32 -2.35 4.96
N MET A 30 13.22 -2.28 4.20
CA MET A 30 12.30 -3.39 4.00
C MET A 30 12.64 -4.24 2.77
N PHE A 31 13.53 -3.80 1.88
CA PHE A 31 13.82 -4.46 0.60
C PHE A 31 14.06 -5.97 0.71
N ARG A 32 14.91 -6.41 1.66
CA ARG A 32 15.22 -7.83 1.84
C ARG A 32 14.00 -8.65 2.28
N ARG A 33 13.15 -8.09 3.14
CA ARG A 33 11.92 -8.75 3.62
C ARG A 33 10.86 -8.78 2.54
N GLU A 34 10.69 -7.67 1.82
CA GLU A 34 9.78 -7.56 0.68
C GLU A 34 10.16 -8.55 -0.42
N MET A 35 11.44 -8.64 -0.79
CA MET A 35 11.90 -9.60 -1.79
C MET A 35 11.64 -11.05 -1.37
N ARG A 36 11.83 -11.39 -0.09
CA ARG A 36 11.49 -12.73 0.41
C ARG A 36 9.98 -12.99 0.30
N ALA A 37 9.15 -12.07 0.75
CA ALA A 37 7.70 -12.18 0.66
C ALA A 37 7.21 -12.26 -0.79
N ILE A 38 7.79 -11.49 -1.71
CA ILE A 38 7.51 -11.57 -3.15
C ILE A 38 7.90 -12.95 -3.67
N CYS A 39 9.01 -13.53 -3.22
CA CYS A 39 9.46 -14.85 -3.65
C CYS A 39 8.62 -16.00 -3.09
N SER A 40 7.98 -15.85 -1.93
CA SER A 40 7.08 -16.88 -1.39
C SER A 40 5.67 -16.85 -1.99
N ILE A 41 5.31 -15.80 -2.74
CA ILE A 41 4.04 -15.73 -3.45
C ILE A 41 4.14 -16.48 -4.78
N ASP A 42 3.44 -17.60 -4.92
CA ASP A 42 3.39 -18.37 -6.19
C ASP A 42 2.63 -17.64 -7.31
N ASN A 43 1.73 -16.72 -6.97
CA ASN A 43 0.87 -16.05 -7.93
C ASN A 43 1.54 -14.83 -8.57
N LEU A 44 1.87 -14.93 -9.86
CA LEU A 44 2.49 -13.86 -10.66
C LEU A 44 1.71 -12.53 -10.64
N VAL A 45 0.37 -12.60 -10.61
CA VAL A 45 -0.48 -11.39 -10.59
C VAL A 45 -0.27 -10.62 -9.30
N LEU A 46 -0.19 -11.31 -8.17
CA LEU A 46 0.04 -10.67 -6.87
C LEU A 46 1.46 -10.11 -6.76
N ARG A 47 2.47 -10.84 -7.24
CA ARG A 47 3.85 -10.34 -7.29
C ARG A 47 3.94 -9.06 -8.11
N THR A 48 3.30 -9.05 -9.27
CA THR A 48 3.25 -7.88 -10.16
C THR A 48 2.50 -6.72 -9.51
N ALA A 49 1.35 -6.98 -8.87
CA ALA A 49 0.58 -5.95 -8.17
C ALA A 49 1.38 -5.30 -7.03
N PHE A 50 2.08 -6.10 -6.23
CA PHE A 50 2.94 -5.60 -5.16
C PHE A 50 4.08 -4.73 -5.71
N ALA A 51 4.80 -5.22 -6.72
CA ALA A 51 5.91 -4.50 -7.34
C ALA A 51 5.42 -3.21 -8.03
N CYS A 52 4.30 -3.29 -8.75
CA CYS A 52 3.63 -2.16 -9.40
C CYS A 52 3.24 -1.07 -8.39
N ASN A 53 2.63 -1.44 -7.25
CA ASN A 53 2.29 -0.47 -6.21
C ASN A 53 3.56 0.22 -5.67
N ARG A 54 4.60 -0.56 -5.33
CA ARG A 54 5.83 -0.03 -4.73
C ARG A 54 6.64 0.85 -5.70
N ILE A 55 6.95 0.32 -6.87
CA ILE A 55 7.74 1.02 -7.90
C ILE A 55 6.92 2.15 -8.50
N GLY A 56 5.64 1.93 -8.78
CA GLY A 56 4.72 2.93 -9.32
C GLY A 56 4.62 4.15 -8.41
N THR A 57 4.52 3.96 -7.09
CA THR A 57 4.54 5.06 -6.11
C THR A 57 5.84 5.87 -6.13
N ILE A 58 6.99 5.24 -6.37
CA ILE A 58 8.26 5.96 -6.51
C ILE A 58 8.30 6.72 -7.83
N VAL A 59 7.90 6.06 -8.92
CA VAL A 59 7.93 6.63 -10.28
C VAL A 59 6.93 7.79 -10.42
N MET A 60 5.76 7.73 -9.80
CA MET A 60 4.78 8.83 -9.83
C MET A 60 5.27 10.11 -9.14
N LEU A 61 6.26 10.03 -8.25
CA LEU A 61 6.85 11.21 -7.59
C LEU A 61 7.82 11.95 -8.52
N ILE A 62 8.35 11.31 -9.56
CA ILE A 62 9.35 11.91 -10.45
C ILE A 62 8.81 13.17 -11.15
N PRO A 63 7.61 13.16 -11.79
CA PRO A 63 7.08 14.38 -12.41
C PRO A 63 6.80 15.49 -11.38
N TRP A 64 6.35 15.13 -10.17
CA TRP A 64 6.15 16.11 -9.09
C TRP A 64 7.46 16.74 -8.64
N LEU A 65 8.50 15.95 -8.43
CA LEU A 65 9.84 16.45 -8.09
C LEU A 65 10.37 17.37 -9.19
N ARG A 66 10.20 17.01 -10.46
CA ARG A 66 10.59 17.86 -11.59
C ARG A 66 9.80 19.18 -11.64
N GLY A 67 8.49 19.12 -11.37
CA GLY A 67 7.62 20.30 -11.39
C GLY A 67 7.83 21.24 -10.18
N ILE A 68 8.28 20.70 -9.05
CA ILE A 68 8.46 21.44 -7.79
C ILE A 68 9.91 21.93 -7.63
N PHE A 69 10.89 21.16 -8.11
CA PHE A 69 12.33 21.47 -8.10
C PHE A 69 12.89 21.50 -9.53
N PRO A 70 12.44 22.45 -10.36
CA PRO A 70 12.93 22.57 -11.72
C PRO A 70 14.40 23.03 -11.75
N THR A 71 15.20 22.40 -12.61
CA THR A 71 16.56 22.85 -12.93
C THR A 71 16.59 23.90 -14.05
N SER A 72 15.51 23.97 -14.83
CA SER A 72 15.30 24.92 -15.93
C SER A 72 13.83 25.33 -15.98
N ASP A 73 13.53 26.49 -16.55
CA ASP A 73 12.13 26.86 -16.82
C ASP A 73 11.45 25.79 -17.68
N LEU A 74 10.25 25.37 -17.24
CA LEU A 74 9.39 24.45 -17.98
C LEU A 74 8.36 25.28 -18.75
N ASP A 75 8.01 24.84 -19.95
CA ASP A 75 6.87 25.34 -20.67
C ASP A 75 5.56 24.80 -20.08
N ASN A 76 4.46 25.51 -20.33
CA ASN A 76 3.12 25.12 -19.84
C ASN A 76 2.74 23.70 -20.30
N GLU A 77 3.15 23.31 -21.50
CA GLU A 77 2.83 21.99 -22.06
C GLU A 77 3.56 20.88 -21.30
N SER A 78 4.88 20.98 -21.09
CA SER A 78 5.60 19.99 -20.27
C SER A 78 5.07 19.91 -18.84
N CYS A 79 4.70 21.06 -18.26
CA CYS A 79 4.11 21.13 -16.92
C CYS A 79 2.76 20.39 -16.84
N LEU A 80 1.89 20.62 -17.83
CA LEU A 80 0.62 19.94 -17.97
C LEU A 80 0.80 18.42 -18.17
N GLN A 81 1.62 18.03 -19.15
CA GLN A 81 1.87 16.62 -19.46
C GLN A 81 2.48 15.88 -18.27
N GLY A 82 3.43 16.50 -17.55
CA GLY A 82 4.03 15.93 -16.35
C GLY A 82 3.02 15.71 -15.23
N SER A 83 2.13 16.68 -15.00
CA SER A 83 1.07 16.59 -13.99
C SER A 83 0.02 15.52 -14.34
N LEU A 84 -0.37 15.44 -15.61
CA LEU A 84 -1.30 14.40 -16.10
C LEU A 84 -0.68 13.01 -16.00
N ALA A 85 0.59 12.86 -16.40
CA ALA A 85 1.31 11.60 -16.28
C ALA A 85 1.41 11.15 -14.82
N ALA A 86 1.69 12.06 -13.88
CA ALA A 86 1.69 11.75 -12.45
C ALA A 86 0.32 11.27 -11.96
N GLY A 87 -0.76 11.91 -12.38
CA GLY A 87 -2.13 11.49 -12.05
C GLY A 87 -2.48 10.09 -12.57
N ILE A 88 -2.08 9.77 -13.81
CA ILE A 88 -2.29 8.43 -14.40
C ILE A 88 -1.47 7.38 -13.64
N LEU A 89 -0.18 7.65 -13.40
CA LEU A 89 0.70 6.75 -12.66
C LEU A 89 0.19 6.51 -11.24
N TYR A 90 -0.35 7.54 -10.60
CA TYR A 90 -1.01 7.44 -9.29
C TYR A 90 -2.16 6.43 -9.31
N VAL A 91 -3.13 6.58 -10.23
CA VAL A 91 -4.28 5.66 -10.31
C VAL A 91 -3.84 4.22 -10.56
N VAL A 92 -2.82 4.02 -11.39
CA VAL A 92 -2.28 2.68 -11.67
C VAL A 92 -1.62 2.09 -10.41
N ALA A 93 -0.76 2.86 -9.74
CA ALA A 93 -0.10 2.43 -8.51
C ALA A 93 -1.11 2.13 -7.39
N ASP A 94 -2.12 2.99 -7.22
CA ASP A 94 -3.20 2.81 -6.25
C ASP A 94 -4.03 1.56 -6.54
N ALA A 95 -4.43 1.36 -7.80
CA ALA A 95 -5.16 0.16 -8.23
C ALA A 95 -4.36 -1.13 -7.94
N CYS A 96 -3.05 -1.11 -8.20
CA CYS A 96 -2.14 -2.19 -7.84
C CYS A 96 -2.07 -2.40 -6.31
N GLY A 97 -2.11 -1.33 -5.51
CA GLY A 97 -2.21 -1.37 -4.05
C GLY A 97 -3.53 -1.93 -3.52
N ASN A 98 -4.63 -1.64 -4.20
CA ASN A 98 -5.95 -2.18 -3.88
C ASN A 98 -6.07 -3.67 -4.26
N LEU A 99 -5.52 -4.08 -5.39
CA LEU A 99 -5.43 -5.49 -5.78
C LEU A 99 -4.54 -6.30 -4.81
N SER A 100 -3.46 -5.67 -4.36
CA SER A 100 -2.60 -6.15 -3.27
C SER A 100 -3.39 -6.39 -1.97
N ALA A 101 -4.30 -5.48 -1.60
CA ALA A 101 -5.19 -5.66 -0.46
C ALA A 101 -6.21 -6.79 -0.66
N VAL A 102 -6.79 -6.95 -1.87
CA VAL A 102 -7.65 -8.09 -2.23
C VAL A 102 -6.94 -9.41 -1.98
N ALA A 103 -5.73 -9.53 -2.49
CA ALA A 103 -4.96 -10.75 -2.37
C ALA A 103 -4.63 -11.10 -0.91
N ARG A 104 -4.38 -10.09 -0.06
CA ARG A 104 -4.25 -10.29 1.38
C ARG A 104 -5.50 -10.94 1.97
N VAL A 105 -6.69 -10.42 1.65
CA VAL A 105 -7.96 -10.97 2.14
C VAL A 105 -8.17 -12.39 1.61
N PHE A 106 -7.81 -12.65 0.35
CA PHE A 106 -7.87 -13.98 -0.25
C PHE A 106 -6.97 -15.00 0.46
N LEU A 107 -5.73 -14.62 0.81
CA LEU A 107 -4.81 -15.47 1.57
C LEU A 107 -5.36 -15.77 2.98
N MET A 108 -6.01 -14.79 3.63
CA MET A 108 -6.62 -14.97 4.94
C MET A 108 -7.86 -15.89 4.93
N TRP A 109 -8.55 -16.02 3.79
CA TRP A 109 -9.78 -16.81 3.67
C TRP A 109 -9.53 -18.22 3.12
N ASN A 110 -8.40 -18.84 3.49
CA ASN A 110 -8.02 -20.19 3.07
C ASN A 110 -8.22 -20.44 1.55
N LYS A 111 -7.90 -19.43 0.73
CA LYS A 111 -8.00 -19.49 -0.74
C LYS A 111 -9.42 -19.80 -1.28
N ASN A 112 -10.49 -19.43 -0.56
CA ASN A 112 -11.87 -19.65 -1.02
C ASN A 112 -12.17 -18.86 -2.33
N PRO A 113 -12.50 -19.53 -3.45
CA PRO A 113 -12.72 -18.89 -4.75
C PRO A 113 -14.00 -18.03 -4.81
N ARG A 114 -14.95 -18.20 -3.89
CA ARG A 114 -16.16 -17.35 -3.83
C ARG A 114 -15.81 -15.94 -3.33
N THR A 115 -15.09 -15.85 -2.22
CA THR A 115 -14.61 -14.58 -1.65
C THR A 115 -13.73 -13.83 -2.64
N LEU A 116 -12.85 -14.54 -3.35
CA LEU A 116 -12.02 -13.95 -4.40
C LEU A 116 -12.85 -13.28 -5.49
N ARG A 117 -13.93 -13.92 -5.95
CA ARG A 117 -14.81 -13.35 -6.97
C ARG A 117 -15.49 -12.06 -6.51
N TYR A 118 -15.96 -12.02 -5.26
CA TYR A 118 -16.54 -10.80 -4.68
C TYR A 118 -15.50 -9.67 -4.59
N LEU A 119 -14.30 -9.96 -4.09
CA LEU A 119 -13.22 -8.97 -3.99
C LEU A 119 -12.77 -8.44 -5.35
N ILE A 120 -12.55 -9.32 -6.33
CA ILE A 120 -12.18 -8.93 -7.69
C ILE A 120 -13.30 -8.10 -8.31
N GLY A 121 -14.57 -8.48 -8.10
CA GLY A 121 -15.72 -7.70 -8.56
C GLY A 121 -15.71 -6.28 -8.00
N GLY A 122 -15.53 -6.13 -6.68
CA GLY A 122 -15.42 -4.82 -6.03
C GLY A 122 -14.22 -4.00 -6.54
N ALA A 123 -13.06 -4.64 -6.72
CA ALA A 123 -11.86 -3.98 -7.23
C ALA A 123 -12.01 -3.52 -8.68
N LEU A 124 -12.65 -4.31 -9.55
CA LEU A 124 -12.92 -3.93 -10.94
C LEU A 124 -13.91 -2.77 -11.04
N VAL A 125 -14.95 -2.75 -10.19
CA VAL A 125 -15.89 -1.62 -10.12
C VAL A 125 -15.17 -0.36 -9.66
N ALA A 126 -14.40 -0.45 -8.57
CA ALA A 126 -13.63 0.69 -8.05
C ALA A 126 -12.62 1.22 -9.09
N LEU A 127 -11.88 0.33 -9.76
CA LEU A 127 -10.95 0.69 -10.82
C LEU A 127 -11.67 1.39 -11.99
N SER A 128 -12.80 0.85 -12.43
CA SER A 128 -13.58 1.44 -13.53
C SER A 128 -14.07 2.84 -13.18
N CYS A 129 -14.57 3.04 -11.95
CA CYS A 129 -14.96 4.35 -11.44
C CYS A 129 -13.76 5.31 -11.39
N ASN A 130 -12.62 4.88 -10.85
CA ASN A 130 -11.41 5.71 -10.77
C ASN A 130 -10.88 6.12 -12.14
N VAL A 131 -10.86 5.19 -13.11
CA VAL A 131 -10.46 5.50 -14.49
C VAL A 131 -11.42 6.50 -15.13
N ALA A 132 -12.74 6.32 -14.98
CA ALA A 132 -13.72 7.25 -15.53
C ALA A 132 -13.58 8.66 -14.93
N LEU A 133 -13.42 8.75 -13.60
CA LEU A 133 -13.19 10.01 -12.90
C LEU A 133 -11.86 10.67 -13.31
N MET A 134 -10.81 9.87 -13.52
CA MET A 134 -9.51 10.38 -13.96
C MET A 134 -9.55 10.89 -15.41
N ILE A 135 -10.28 10.22 -16.31
CA ILE A 135 -10.50 10.70 -17.68
C ILE A 135 -11.26 12.04 -17.65
N ALA A 136 -12.32 12.13 -16.83
CA ALA A 136 -13.07 13.37 -16.67
C ALA A 136 -12.20 14.50 -16.08
N ASN A 137 -11.35 14.18 -15.09
CA ASN A 137 -10.36 15.10 -14.54
C ASN A 137 -9.38 15.59 -15.61
N ASN A 138 -8.82 14.68 -16.41
CA ASN A 138 -7.84 15.02 -17.45
C ASN A 138 -8.42 15.90 -18.55
N ASN A 139 -9.70 15.76 -18.88
CA ASN A 139 -10.36 16.63 -19.86
C ASN A 139 -10.61 18.04 -19.32
N THR A 140 -10.66 18.23 -17.99
CA THR A 140 -10.90 19.54 -17.35
C THR A 140 -9.64 20.22 -16.84
N ALA A 141 -8.54 19.46 -16.70
CA ALA A 141 -7.26 19.92 -16.18
C ALA A 141 -6.50 20.99 -17.00
N PRO A 142 -6.48 20.97 -18.35
CA PRO A 142 -5.58 21.81 -19.15
C PRO A 142 -5.71 23.31 -18.91
N GLY A 143 -6.91 23.78 -18.55
CA GLY A 143 -7.14 25.20 -18.24
C GLY A 143 -6.75 25.64 -16.83
N GLN A 144 -6.36 24.70 -15.94
CA GLN A 144 -6.13 24.97 -14.51
C GLN A 144 -4.66 24.79 -14.08
N ILE A 145 -3.86 24.13 -14.91
CA ILE A 145 -2.44 23.85 -14.65
C ILE A 145 -1.62 24.86 -15.46
N THR A 146 -0.86 25.70 -14.77
CA THR A 146 -0.02 26.71 -15.41
C THR A 146 1.38 26.73 -14.79
N TRP A 147 2.37 27.00 -15.63
CA TRP A 147 3.71 27.27 -15.16
C TRP A 147 3.77 28.65 -14.54
N VAL A 148 4.24 28.73 -13.29
CA VAL A 148 4.49 29.99 -12.60
C VAL A 148 5.99 30.23 -12.55
N SER A 149 6.45 31.21 -13.34
CA SER A 149 7.82 31.71 -13.32
C SER A 149 7.81 33.11 -12.69
N THR A 150 8.04 33.16 -11.38
CA THR A 150 8.21 34.40 -10.63
C THR A 150 9.61 34.44 -10.02
N PRO A 151 10.25 35.61 -9.84
CA PRO A 151 11.61 35.67 -9.31
C PRO A 151 11.76 34.86 -8.02
N GLY A 152 12.59 33.81 -8.06
CA GLY A 152 12.86 32.91 -6.92
C GLY A 152 11.92 31.70 -6.80
N ILE A 153 10.84 31.62 -7.59
CA ILE A 153 9.89 30.50 -7.55
C ILE A 153 9.47 30.11 -8.96
N HIS A 154 9.89 28.90 -9.31
CA HIS A 154 9.56 28.21 -10.56
C HIS A 154 8.86 26.92 -10.15
N ALA A 155 7.57 26.81 -10.49
CA ALA A 155 6.80 25.62 -10.17
C ALA A 155 5.59 25.45 -11.08
N CYS A 156 5.18 24.19 -11.26
CA CYS A 156 3.86 23.87 -11.77
C CYS A 156 2.79 24.19 -10.73
N ALA A 157 1.98 25.21 -10.98
CA ALA A 157 0.92 25.62 -10.09
C ALA A 157 -0.44 25.21 -10.63
N ILE A 158 -1.31 24.84 -9.70
CA ILE A 158 -2.69 24.50 -9.95
C ILE A 158 -3.54 25.62 -9.35
N THR A 159 -4.16 26.44 -10.19
CA THR A 159 -4.94 27.60 -9.73
C THR A 159 -6.43 27.29 -9.70
N ASN A 160 -7.12 27.64 -8.61
CA ASN A 160 -8.59 27.63 -8.48
C ASN A 160 -9.31 26.34 -8.88
N TRP A 161 -8.69 25.18 -8.65
CA TRP A 161 -9.28 23.91 -9.01
C TRP A 161 -10.23 23.38 -7.92
N LYS A 162 -11.54 23.58 -8.08
CA LYS A 162 -12.56 22.86 -7.31
C LYS A 162 -12.90 21.56 -8.03
N ASN A 163 -12.05 20.55 -7.90
CA ASN A 163 -12.30 19.31 -8.62
C ASN A 163 -13.09 18.27 -7.82
N LEU A 164 -14.39 18.21 -8.10
CA LEU A 164 -15.26 17.13 -7.62
C LEU A 164 -14.79 15.75 -8.12
N PHE A 165 -14.10 15.67 -9.26
CA PHE A 165 -13.60 14.41 -9.81
C PHE A 165 -12.50 13.79 -8.93
N ILE A 166 -11.52 14.59 -8.47
CA ILE A 166 -10.47 14.10 -7.55
C ILE A 166 -11.06 13.67 -6.21
N THR A 167 -11.99 14.46 -5.67
CA THR A 167 -12.71 14.07 -4.44
C THR A 167 -13.47 12.75 -4.64
N GLY A 168 -14.08 12.57 -5.82
CA GLY A 168 -14.72 11.31 -6.21
C GLY A 168 -13.77 10.12 -6.20
N VAL A 169 -12.53 10.28 -6.69
CA VAL A 169 -11.51 9.21 -6.69
C VAL A 169 -11.22 8.77 -5.26
N PHE A 170 -10.95 9.71 -4.35
CA PHE A 170 -10.71 9.38 -2.94
C PHE A 170 -11.92 8.76 -2.23
N ILE A 171 -13.15 9.15 -2.59
CA ILE A 171 -14.37 8.53 -2.05
C ILE A 171 -14.49 7.08 -2.52
N VAL A 172 -14.28 6.81 -3.81
CA VAL A 172 -14.33 5.44 -4.36
C VAL A 172 -13.29 4.55 -3.68
N GLU A 173 -12.07 5.05 -3.49
CA GLU A 173 -11.00 4.36 -2.77
C GLU A 173 -11.36 4.07 -1.31
N LEU A 174 -11.91 5.06 -0.58
CA LEU A 174 -12.35 4.86 0.80
C LEU A 174 -13.48 3.82 0.89
N ILE A 175 -14.46 3.88 -0.02
CA ILE A 175 -15.56 2.89 -0.07
C ILE A 175 -15.00 1.49 -0.33
N PHE A 176 -14.05 1.36 -1.26
CA PHE A 176 -13.38 0.08 -1.51
C PHE A 176 -12.63 -0.43 -0.29
N ASP A 177 -11.91 0.44 0.43
CA ASP A 177 -11.20 0.07 1.66
C ASP A 177 -12.17 -0.33 2.79
N LEU A 178 -13.30 0.36 2.94
CA LEU A 178 -14.36 -0.02 3.87
C LEU A 178 -14.98 -1.36 3.51
N TYR A 179 -15.20 -1.62 2.21
CA TYR A 179 -15.68 -2.90 1.70
C TYR A 179 -14.69 -4.03 2.02
N ALA A 180 -13.39 -3.83 1.77
CA ALA A 180 -12.35 -4.80 2.10
C ALA A 180 -12.25 -5.02 3.62
N ALA A 181 -12.36 -3.96 4.43
CA ALA A 181 -12.36 -4.06 5.88
C ALA A 181 -13.58 -4.83 6.42
N PHE A 182 -14.75 -4.60 5.84
CA PHE A 182 -15.96 -5.34 6.16
C PHE A 182 -15.79 -6.84 5.87
N LEU A 183 -15.20 -7.20 4.72
CA LEU A 183 -14.91 -8.60 4.42
C LEU A 183 -13.91 -9.23 5.40
N VAL A 184 -12.86 -8.51 5.81
CA VAL A 184 -11.95 -9.00 6.86
C VAL A 184 -12.70 -9.23 8.18
N PHE A 185 -13.62 -8.33 8.54
CA PHE A 185 -14.43 -8.48 9.74
C PHE A 185 -15.34 -9.71 9.67
N VAL A 186 -16.02 -9.93 8.54
CA VAL A 186 -16.85 -11.13 8.33
C VAL A 186 -16.00 -12.40 8.39
N ASN A 187 -14.79 -12.40 7.80
CA ASN A 187 -13.88 -13.54 7.87
C ASN A 187 -13.54 -13.93 9.31
N VAL A 188 -13.26 -12.94 10.16
CA VAL A 188 -12.95 -13.16 11.58
C VAL A 188 -14.13 -13.78 12.32
N MET A 189 -15.35 -13.39 11.96
CA MET A 189 -16.57 -13.92 12.57
C MET A 189 -16.84 -15.37 12.15
N ASP A 190 -16.39 -15.78 10.96
CA ASP A 190 -16.54 -17.15 10.43
C ASP A 190 -15.55 -18.16 11.03
N ILE A 191 -14.44 -17.73 11.64
CA ILE A 191 -13.44 -18.64 12.22
C ILE A 191 -14.01 -19.28 13.50
N PRO A 192 -14.09 -20.62 13.60
CA PRO A 192 -14.57 -21.31 14.79
C PRO A 192 -13.63 -21.02 15.98
N ARG A 193 -14.20 -20.59 17.10
CA ARG A 193 -13.46 -20.12 18.27
C ARG A 193 -13.16 -21.28 19.21
N THR A 194 -11.92 -21.38 19.67
CA THR A 194 -11.58 -22.11 20.90
C THR A 194 -11.73 -21.15 22.08
N ASP A 195 -12.27 -21.65 23.20
CA ASP A 195 -12.73 -20.85 24.35
C ASP A 195 -11.65 -19.93 24.96
N ASP A 196 -10.36 -20.19 24.74
CA ASP A 196 -9.24 -19.40 25.26
C ASP A 196 -8.66 -18.36 24.30
N SER A 197 -9.14 -18.26 23.06
CA SER A 197 -8.57 -17.35 22.07
C SER A 197 -9.16 -15.92 22.16
N GLN A 198 -8.38 -14.96 22.67
CA GLN A 198 -8.77 -13.55 22.67
C GLN A 198 -8.87 -13.00 21.23
N ILE A 199 -10.09 -12.67 20.80
CA ILE A 199 -10.43 -12.14 19.45
C ILE A 199 -9.55 -10.94 19.08
N SER A 200 -9.29 -10.06 20.05
CA SER A 200 -8.46 -8.86 19.86
C SER A 200 -7.02 -9.20 19.45
N GLY A 201 -6.45 -10.27 19.99
CA GLY A 201 -5.10 -10.72 19.65
C GLY A 201 -5.00 -11.23 18.22
N LEU A 202 -6.01 -11.98 17.75
CA LEU A 202 -6.08 -12.46 16.37
C LEU A 202 -6.28 -11.30 15.39
N LEU A 203 -7.17 -10.36 15.71
CA LEU A 203 -7.42 -9.16 14.90
C LEU A 203 -6.17 -8.30 14.75
N HIS A 204 -5.42 -8.11 15.83
CA HIS A 204 -4.18 -7.34 15.81
C HIS A 204 -3.10 -8.05 14.98
N LYS A 205 -2.98 -9.38 15.12
CA LYS A 205 -2.05 -10.20 14.31
C LYS A 205 -2.38 -10.16 12.82
N GLN A 206 -3.66 -10.10 12.46
CA GLN A 206 -4.12 -9.98 11.06
C GLN A 206 -3.92 -8.58 10.46
N GLY A 207 -3.39 -7.62 11.23
CA GLY A 207 -3.07 -6.28 10.73
C GLY A 207 -4.25 -5.32 10.69
N LEU A 208 -5.29 -5.52 11.52
CA LEU A 208 -6.41 -4.59 11.63
C LEU A 208 -5.93 -3.16 11.95
N SER A 209 -4.90 -3.02 12.80
CA SER A 209 -4.33 -1.71 13.14
C SER A 209 -3.82 -0.95 11.93
N LEU A 210 -3.12 -1.63 11.01
CA LEU A 210 -2.62 -1.03 9.78
C LEU A 210 -3.75 -0.72 8.79
N LEU A 211 -4.81 -1.54 8.77
CA LEU A 211 -6.01 -1.24 7.99
C LEU A 211 -6.75 0.00 8.51
N ALA A 212 -6.84 0.16 9.83
CA ALA A 212 -7.41 1.35 10.46
C ALA A 212 -6.59 2.60 10.14
N VAL A 213 -5.25 2.52 10.20
CA VAL A 213 -4.35 3.61 9.78
C VAL A 213 -4.61 3.98 8.31
N LYS A 214 -4.74 3.00 7.42
CA LYS A 214 -5.07 3.24 6.00
C LYS A 214 -6.39 4.00 5.84
N LEU A 215 -7.45 3.58 6.54
CA LEU A 215 -8.77 4.25 6.49
C LEU A 215 -8.69 5.70 6.99
N VAL A 216 -7.93 5.97 8.05
CA VAL A 216 -7.71 7.33 8.56
C VAL A 216 -6.98 8.18 7.54
N LEU A 217 -5.91 7.66 6.91
CA LEU A 217 -5.17 8.38 5.87
C LEU A 217 -6.05 8.69 4.64
N ARG A 218 -6.88 7.74 4.18
CA ARG A 218 -7.85 7.98 3.09
C ARG A 218 -8.90 9.02 3.46
N SER A 219 -9.41 8.97 4.69
CA SER A 219 -10.36 9.98 5.19
C SER A 219 -9.72 11.38 5.20
N PHE A 220 -8.43 11.44 5.53
CA PHE A 220 -7.65 12.67 5.47
C PHE A 220 -7.47 13.18 4.03
N ASN A 221 -7.30 12.30 3.03
CA ASN A 221 -7.28 12.69 1.61
C ASN A 221 -8.58 13.36 1.16
N ILE A 222 -9.73 12.82 1.56
CA ILE A 222 -11.03 13.44 1.29
C ILE A 222 -11.13 14.82 1.97
N ALA A 223 -10.70 14.92 3.23
CA ALA A 223 -10.71 16.21 3.93
C ALA A 223 -9.84 17.26 3.21
N LEU A 224 -8.65 16.87 2.74
CA LEU A 224 -7.77 17.74 1.96
C LEU A 224 -8.35 18.10 0.58
N SER A 225 -9.15 17.23 -0.03
CA SER A 225 -9.73 17.45 -1.36
C SER A 225 -10.94 18.37 -1.38
N VAL A 226 -11.67 18.45 -0.26
CA VAL A 226 -12.82 19.34 -0.11
C VAL A 226 -12.38 20.80 0.10
N ILE A 227 -11.21 21.02 0.68
CA ILE A 227 -10.69 22.38 0.91
C ILE A 227 -10.28 22.99 -0.44
N PRO A 228 -10.82 24.17 -0.82
CA PRO A 228 -10.49 24.78 -2.10
C PRO A 228 -9.01 25.12 -2.19
N GLY A 229 -8.43 24.90 -3.37
CA GLY A 229 -7.03 25.21 -3.68
C GLY A 229 -6.25 23.99 -4.13
N SER A 230 -4.95 24.00 -3.88
CA SER A 230 -4.02 22.93 -4.27
C SER A 230 -3.75 21.92 -3.15
N LEU A 231 -4.44 21.98 -2.01
CA LEU A 231 -4.16 21.10 -0.87
C LEU A 231 -4.39 19.61 -1.16
N TRP A 232 -5.27 19.27 -2.10
CA TRP A 232 -5.42 17.88 -2.58
C TRP A 232 -4.13 17.32 -3.20
N THR A 233 -3.22 18.16 -3.70
CA THR A 233 -1.92 17.68 -4.18
C THR A 233 -1.07 17.12 -3.04
N LEU A 234 -1.23 17.62 -1.80
CA LEU A 234 -0.58 17.05 -0.63
C LEU A 234 -1.11 15.65 -0.30
N ALA A 235 -2.40 15.39 -0.55
CA ALA A 235 -2.96 14.04 -0.44
C ALA A 235 -2.17 13.07 -1.33
N ILE A 236 -1.98 13.42 -2.60
CA ILE A 236 -1.26 12.57 -3.57
C ILE A 236 0.24 12.49 -3.27
N ILE A 237 0.90 13.59 -2.93
CA ILE A 237 2.37 13.61 -2.84
C ILE A 237 2.88 13.17 -1.46
N VAL A 238 2.08 13.31 -0.41
CA VAL A 238 2.48 13.01 0.97
C VAL A 238 1.76 11.79 1.50
N VAL A 239 0.44 11.78 1.43
CA VAL A 239 -0.38 10.75 2.09
C VAL A 239 -0.32 9.44 1.31
N GLU A 240 -0.37 9.47 -0.01
CA GLU A 240 -0.34 8.25 -0.84
C GLU A 240 0.96 7.45 -0.73
N PRO A 241 2.16 8.05 -0.74
CA PRO A 241 3.38 7.31 -0.42
C PRO A 241 3.34 6.61 0.95
N ILE A 242 2.73 7.24 1.96
CA ILE A 242 2.57 6.63 3.28
C ILE A 242 1.58 5.46 3.21
N ILE A 243 0.47 5.59 2.48
CA ILE A 243 -0.49 4.50 2.23
C ILE A 243 0.19 3.34 1.52
N ALA A 244 1.02 3.61 0.50
CA ALA A 244 1.78 2.60 -0.22
C ALA A 244 2.74 1.83 0.71
N VAL A 245 3.46 2.53 1.61
CA VAL A 245 4.31 1.92 2.65
C VAL A 245 3.48 1.03 3.58
N VAL A 246 2.33 1.51 4.04
CA VAL A 246 1.42 0.74 4.91
C VAL A 246 0.91 -0.51 4.20
N ASN A 247 0.54 -0.41 2.92
CA ASN A 247 0.10 -1.53 2.09
C ASN A 247 1.22 -2.56 1.89
N SER A 248 2.45 -2.13 1.62
CA SER A 248 3.59 -3.04 1.48
C SER A 248 3.86 -3.81 2.78
N ARG A 249 3.84 -3.14 3.93
CA ARG A 249 4.02 -3.76 5.25
C ARG A 249 2.89 -4.75 5.59
N LEU A 250 1.66 -4.42 5.19
CA LEU A 250 0.50 -5.30 5.36
C LEU A 250 0.66 -6.62 4.60
N ILE A 251 1.19 -6.58 3.38
CA ILE A 251 1.44 -7.79 2.59
C ILE A 251 2.54 -8.63 3.21
N VAL A 252 3.67 -8.03 3.57
CA VAL A 252 4.79 -8.76 4.18
C VAL A 252 4.32 -9.50 5.43
N ARG A 253 3.54 -8.86 6.30
CA ARG A 253 2.98 -9.50 7.49
C ARG A 253 2.02 -10.65 7.16
N ALA A 254 1.22 -10.52 6.11
CA ALA A 254 0.32 -11.59 5.70
C ALA A 254 1.08 -12.80 5.16
N CYS A 255 2.14 -12.58 4.39
CA CYS A 255 3.03 -13.65 3.92
C CYS A 255 3.72 -14.37 5.10
N GLU A 256 4.30 -13.62 6.03
CA GLU A 256 4.94 -14.18 7.24
C GLU A 256 3.96 -15.00 8.07
N PHE A 257 2.70 -14.58 8.16
CA PHE A 257 1.65 -15.33 8.85
C PHE A 257 1.29 -16.63 8.14
N CYS A 258 1.19 -16.63 6.81
CA CYS A 258 0.94 -17.84 6.02
C CYS A 258 2.09 -18.85 6.14
N GLU A 259 3.35 -18.39 6.04
CA GLU A 259 4.53 -19.25 6.19
C GLU A 259 4.58 -19.91 7.57
N GLY A 260 4.25 -19.18 8.64
CA GLY A 260 4.20 -19.73 10.00
C GLY A 260 3.14 -20.81 10.18
N ALA A 261 1.99 -20.69 9.49
CA ALA A 261 0.92 -21.66 9.56
C ALA A 261 1.29 -23.00 8.87
N GLU A 262 2.02 -22.96 7.76
CA GLU A 262 2.47 -24.16 7.04
C GLU A 262 3.51 -24.96 7.85
N ILE A 263 4.44 -24.27 8.52
CA ILE A 263 5.45 -24.92 9.38
C ILE A 263 4.78 -25.62 10.57
N GLY A 264 3.78 -24.97 11.18
CA GLY A 264 3.03 -25.55 12.30
C GLY A 264 2.29 -26.84 11.94
N PHE A 265 1.84 -26.97 10.68
CA PHE A 265 1.16 -28.18 10.20
C PHE A 265 2.13 -29.32 9.87
N THR A 266 3.38 -29.02 9.54
CA THR A 266 4.39 -30.03 9.13
C THR A 266 5.16 -30.62 10.32
N ARG A 267 5.15 -29.94 11.48
CA ARG A 267 5.92 -30.34 12.67
C ARG A 267 5.25 -31.30 13.69
N PRO A 268 3.93 -31.57 13.72
CA PRO A 268 3.34 -32.39 14.79
C PRO A 268 3.76 -33.86 14.70
N ASP A 269 4.13 -34.37 13.52
CA ASP A 269 4.47 -35.79 13.37
C ASP A 269 5.93 -36.11 13.75
N ILE A 270 6.84 -35.14 13.63
CA ILE A 270 8.28 -35.36 13.93
C ILE A 270 8.53 -35.42 15.44
N GLU A 271 7.80 -34.65 16.25
CA GLU A 271 7.93 -34.72 17.71
C GLU A 271 7.29 -36.00 18.29
N ILE A 272 6.28 -36.57 17.64
CA ILE A 272 5.69 -37.86 18.03
C ILE A 272 6.60 -39.02 17.63
N GLU A 273 7.26 -38.98 16.46
CA GLU A 273 8.26 -39.98 16.09
C GLU A 273 9.53 -39.89 16.95
N LEU A 274 10.00 -38.69 17.30
CA LEU A 274 11.17 -38.52 18.19
C LEU A 274 10.86 -38.91 19.64
N ALA A 275 9.63 -38.69 20.12
CA ALA A 275 9.21 -39.18 21.43
C ALA A 275 9.13 -40.72 21.47
N SER A 276 8.74 -41.38 20.37
CA SER A 276 8.70 -42.86 20.31
C SER A 276 10.08 -43.51 20.16
N PHE A 277 11.10 -42.79 19.69
CA PHE A 277 12.49 -43.29 19.64
C PHE A 277 13.26 -43.13 20.98
N SER A 278 12.79 -42.27 21.88
CA SER A 278 13.44 -42.01 23.18
C SER A 278 13.23 -43.11 24.23
N ASP A 279 12.36 -44.09 23.98
CA ASP A 279 12.08 -45.21 24.91
C ASP A 279 12.83 -46.50 24.54
N SER A 280 13.84 -46.43 23.66
CA SER A 280 14.75 -47.58 23.49
C SER A 280 15.69 -47.66 24.70
N PRO A 281 15.67 -48.76 25.49
CA PRO A 281 16.56 -48.90 26.62
C PRO A 281 18.01 -48.92 26.12
N GLN A 282 18.80 -47.94 26.55
CA GLN A 282 20.26 -47.99 26.44
C GLN A 282 20.75 -49.23 27.19
N SER A 283 21.06 -50.27 26.41
CA SER A 283 21.77 -51.45 26.88
C SER A 283 23.22 -51.05 27.14
N ASP A 284 23.55 -50.85 28.41
CA ASP A 284 24.90 -50.64 28.93
C ASP A 284 25.79 -51.86 28.59
N TYR A 285 26.50 -51.81 27.46
CA TYR A 285 27.66 -52.66 27.21
C TYR A 285 28.93 -51.80 27.27
N PHE A 286 29.51 -51.73 28.46
CA PHE A 286 30.89 -51.30 28.69
C PHE A 286 31.82 -52.52 28.51
N PRO A 287 32.70 -52.57 27.49
CA PRO A 287 33.81 -53.51 27.48
C PRO A 287 34.95 -52.94 28.32
N THR A 288 35.19 -53.55 29.48
CA THR A 288 36.43 -53.38 30.25
C THR A 288 37.62 -53.91 29.44
N LEU A 289 38.41 -52.99 28.89
CA LEU A 289 39.74 -53.29 28.33
C LEU A 289 40.73 -53.49 29.49
N GLY A 290 41.04 -54.74 29.77
CA GLY A 290 42.17 -55.12 30.61
C GLY A 290 43.47 -54.91 29.86
N PHE A 291 44.34 -54.05 30.39
CA PHE A 291 45.75 -54.00 30.03
C PHE A 291 46.53 -54.82 31.06
N ALA A 292 47.22 -55.85 30.56
CA ALA A 292 48.31 -56.56 31.23
C ALA A 292 49.64 -56.11 30.60
#